data_AF-A0A426ZJI3-F1
#
_entry.id   AF-A0A426ZJI3-F1
#
_cell.length_a   1.000
_cell.length_b   1.000
_cell.length_c   1.000
_cell.angle_alpha   90.00
_cell.angle_beta   90.00
_cell.angle_gamma   90.00
#
_symmetry.space_group_name_H-M   'P 1'
#
loop_
_entity.id
_entity.type
_entity.pdbx_description
1 polymer ?
#
loop_
_entity_poly.entity_id
_entity_poly.type
_entity_poly.pdbx_seq_one_letter_code
_entity_poly.pdbx_strand_id
1 'polypeptide(L)'
;MRLPLEPDVVSSDSTNSMREQLRQVNQRIDEVQRDFVRSKEEVGETTKGGSPFAPEILDKPIPSSFRLPAMEPYDGSIDPTEHVAAFKAQMTLYDTSDALMCRTFPTTLRGPARMWYSRIKSFSISTFDQFAKEFELNFIASSCPRPMAASLLGLTQGNDEPLAQFVNRFSVEIRRMPDTHHTLAI
;
A
#
# COMPACT_ATOMS: atom_id res chain seq x y z
N MET A 1 41.97 -28.37 -65.06
CA MET A 1 40.88 -28.77 -64.15
C MET A 1 41.34 -28.63 -62.70
N ARG A 2 40.67 -27.79 -61.90
CA ARG A 2 40.51 -27.95 -60.45
C ARG A 2 39.31 -27.08 -60.01
N LEU A 3 38.44 -27.66 -59.19
CA LEU A 3 37.06 -27.25 -58.88
C LEU A 3 36.95 -25.97 -58.02
N PRO A 4 35.82 -25.24 -58.08
CA PRO A 4 35.45 -24.26 -57.06
C PRO A 4 35.00 -24.96 -55.76
N LEU A 5 35.28 -24.33 -54.61
CA LEU A 5 34.79 -24.72 -53.30
C LEU A 5 33.26 -24.52 -53.24
N GLU A 6 32.51 -25.59 -52.98
CA GLU A 6 31.07 -25.52 -52.71
C GLU A 6 30.82 -24.87 -51.33
N PRO A 7 29.78 -24.02 -51.21
CA PRO A 7 29.42 -23.42 -49.93
C PRO A 7 28.72 -24.45 -49.03
N ASP A 8 29.10 -24.47 -47.74
CA ASP A 8 28.54 -25.35 -46.72
C ASP A 8 27.00 -25.24 -46.66
N VAL A 9 26.33 -26.25 -47.21
CA VAL A 9 24.87 -26.40 -47.15
C VAL A 9 24.49 -26.84 -45.74
N VAL A 10 24.01 -25.88 -44.93
CA VAL A 10 23.43 -26.19 -43.61
C VAL A 10 22.28 -27.18 -43.79
N SER A 11 22.40 -28.33 -43.13
CA SER A 11 21.46 -29.46 -43.18
C SER A 11 20.02 -29.02 -42.92
N SER A 12 19.09 -29.43 -43.80
CA SER A 12 17.66 -29.11 -43.74
C SER A 12 17.01 -29.50 -42.41
N ASP A 13 17.48 -30.58 -41.78
CA ASP A 13 16.98 -31.03 -40.48
C ASP A 13 17.30 -30.05 -39.35
N SER A 14 18.47 -29.41 -39.42
CA SER A 14 18.86 -28.37 -38.46
C SER A 14 17.96 -27.13 -38.61
N THR A 15 17.61 -26.76 -39.84
CA THR A 15 16.74 -25.60 -40.10
C THR A 15 15.29 -25.81 -39.67
N ASN A 16 14.78 -27.04 -39.82
CA ASN A 16 13.44 -27.40 -39.34
C ASN A 16 13.39 -27.45 -37.81
N SER A 17 14.44 -27.98 -37.16
CA SER A 17 14.55 -27.99 -35.70
C SER A 17 14.55 -26.58 -35.10
N MET A 18 15.30 -25.65 -35.70
CA MET A 18 15.31 -24.24 -35.24
C MET A 18 13.96 -23.54 -35.40
N ARG A 19 13.22 -23.86 -36.47
CA ARG A 19 11.86 -23.31 -36.69
C ARG A 19 10.88 -23.79 -35.63
N GLU A 20 10.98 -25.06 -35.24
CA GLU A 20 10.13 -25.65 -34.20
C GLU A 20 10.44 -25.06 -32.82
N GLN A 21 11.72 -24.85 -32.51
CA GLN A 21 12.14 -24.17 -31.28
C GLN A 21 11.66 -22.72 -31.23
N LEU A 22 11.73 -21.97 -32.34
CA LEU A 22 11.23 -20.59 -32.40
C LEU A 22 9.72 -20.52 -32.16
N ARG A 23 8.95 -21.49 -32.67
CA ARG A 23 7.52 -21.60 -32.41
C ARG A 23 7.22 -21.86 -30.94
N GLN A 24 7.98 -22.76 -30.32
CA GLN A 24 7.80 -23.12 -28.92
C GLN A 24 8.16 -21.94 -27.98
N VAL A 25 9.17 -21.15 -28.33
CA VAL A 25 9.52 -19.92 -27.60
C VAL A 25 8.41 -18.87 -27.71
N ASN A 26 7.88 -18.63 -28.91
CA ASN A 26 6.80 -17.67 -29.10
C ASN A 26 5.54 -18.07 -28.32
N GLN A 27 5.20 -19.36 -28.29
CA GLN A 27 4.07 -19.85 -27.51
C GLN A 27 4.22 -19.60 -26.00
N ARG A 28 5.43 -19.84 -25.45
CA ARG A 28 5.71 -19.54 -24.03
C ARG A 28 5.64 -18.04 -23.73
N ILE A 29 6.06 -17.20 -24.66
CA ILE A 29 5.96 -15.75 -24.52
C ILE A 29 4.49 -15.32 -24.45
N ASP A 30 3.64 -15.86 -25.32
CA ASP A 30 2.21 -15.56 -25.34
C ASP A 30 1.50 -16.02 -24.06
N GLU A 31 1.88 -17.17 -23.51
CA GLU A 31 1.37 -17.68 -22.22
C GLU A 31 1.78 -16.79 -21.06
N VAL A 32 3.06 -16.39 -20.97
CA VAL A 32 3.56 -15.48 -19.94
C VAL A 32 2.90 -14.10 -20.05
N GLN A 33 2.69 -13.60 -21.27
CA GLN A 33 1.98 -12.33 -21.48
C GLN A 33 0.51 -12.43 -21.06
N ARG A 34 -0.18 -13.54 -21.36
CA ARG A 34 -1.56 -13.78 -20.93
C ARG A 34 -1.67 -13.87 -19.41
N ASP A 35 -0.74 -14.57 -18.77
CA ASP A 35 -0.68 -14.69 -17.31
C ASP A 35 -0.36 -13.34 -16.64
N PHE A 36 0.48 -12.51 -17.26
CA PHE A 36 0.75 -11.14 -16.83
C PHE A 36 -0.48 -10.23 -16.96
N VAL A 37 -1.24 -10.34 -18.05
CA VAL A 37 -2.51 -9.61 -18.22
C VAL A 37 -3.55 -10.06 -17.20
N ARG A 38 -3.73 -11.37 -17.01
CA ARG A 38 -4.67 -11.94 -16.03
C ARG A 38 -4.33 -11.56 -14.60
N SER A 39 -3.05 -11.60 -14.21
CA SER A 39 -2.62 -11.20 -12.86
C SER A 39 -2.77 -9.68 -12.63
N LYS A 40 -2.73 -8.87 -13.69
CA LYS A 40 -3.05 -7.43 -13.62
C LYS A 40 -4.56 -7.18 -13.46
N GLU A 41 -5.41 -8.04 -14.02
CA GLU A 41 -6.87 -8.01 -13.85
C GLU A 41 -7.31 -8.55 -12.47
N GLU A 42 -6.70 -9.62 -11.96
CA GLU A 42 -6.98 -10.17 -10.61
C GLU A 42 -6.57 -9.22 -9.46
N VAL A 43 -5.56 -8.36 -9.68
CA VAL A 43 -5.22 -7.29 -8.72
C VAL A 43 -6.16 -6.08 -8.84
N GLY A 44 -6.92 -5.96 -9.94
CA GLY A 44 -7.89 -4.91 -10.20
C GLY A 44 -9.32 -5.22 -9.73
N GLU A 45 -9.62 -6.46 -9.34
CA GLU A 45 -10.98 -6.90 -9.04
C GLU A 45 -11.26 -6.97 -7.53
N THR A 46 -11.06 -5.83 -6.85
CA THR A 46 -11.82 -5.53 -5.64
C THR A 46 -12.45 -4.15 -5.77
N THR A 47 -13.79 -4.14 -5.81
CA THR A 47 -14.70 -3.00 -5.70
C THR A 47 -15.28 -2.53 -7.03
N LYS A 48 -16.59 -2.75 -7.15
CA LYS A 48 -17.55 -2.18 -8.12
C LYS A 48 -17.59 -0.63 -8.16
N GLY A 49 -16.64 0.04 -7.52
CA GLY A 49 -16.51 1.48 -7.41
C GLY A 49 -15.22 1.90 -8.09
N GLY A 50 -15.32 2.84 -9.03
CA GLY A 50 -14.16 3.35 -9.75
C GLY A 50 -13.09 3.93 -8.82
N SER A 51 -11.91 4.21 -9.38
CA SER A 51 -10.79 4.80 -8.64
C SER A 51 -11.23 6.01 -7.80
N PRO A 52 -10.72 6.16 -6.56
CA PRO A 52 -10.99 7.35 -5.75
C PRO A 52 -10.34 8.61 -6.32
N PHE A 53 -9.44 8.47 -7.29
CA PHE A 53 -8.72 9.58 -7.90
C PHE A 53 -9.55 10.27 -8.98
N ALA A 54 -9.50 11.59 -8.98
CA ALA A 54 -10.07 12.42 -10.03
C ALA A 54 -9.28 12.27 -11.35
N PRO A 55 -9.87 12.58 -12.51
CA PRO A 55 -9.22 12.41 -13.81
C PRO A 55 -7.85 13.09 -13.90
N GLU A 56 -7.67 14.25 -13.25
CA GLU A 56 -6.41 15.01 -13.28
C GLU A 56 -5.23 14.26 -12.63
N ILE A 57 -5.53 13.30 -11.74
CA ILE A 57 -4.56 12.39 -11.13
C ILE A 57 -4.30 11.17 -12.02
N LEU A 58 -5.36 10.64 -12.67
CA LEU A 58 -5.29 9.43 -13.49
C LEU A 58 -4.61 9.66 -14.84
N ASP A 59 -4.88 10.82 -15.46
CA ASP A 59 -4.43 11.17 -16.80
C ASP A 59 -2.95 11.55 -16.86
N LYS A 60 -2.35 11.88 -15.71
CA LYS A 60 -0.93 12.20 -15.63
C LYS A 60 -0.07 10.93 -15.76
N PRO A 61 0.89 10.90 -16.70
CA PRO A 61 1.77 9.76 -16.87
C PRO A 61 2.70 9.60 -15.67
N ILE A 62 2.97 8.35 -15.29
CA ILE A 62 4.02 8.04 -14.32
C ILE A 62 5.36 8.02 -15.07
N PRO A 63 6.41 8.74 -14.60
CA PRO A 63 7.73 8.69 -15.21
C PRO A 63 8.29 7.26 -15.28
N SER A 64 8.90 6.87 -16.40
CA SER A 64 9.44 5.51 -16.58
C SER A 64 10.63 5.19 -15.65
N SER A 65 11.33 6.23 -15.17
CA SER A 65 12.38 6.14 -14.16
C SER A 65 11.85 5.91 -12.75
N PHE A 66 10.54 6.04 -12.53
CA PHE A 66 9.96 5.90 -11.21
C PHE A 66 10.14 4.50 -10.66
N ARG A 67 10.45 4.44 -9.36
CA ARG A 67 10.55 3.21 -8.58
C ARG A 67 9.72 3.38 -7.33
N LEU A 68 8.97 2.34 -6.99
CA LEU A 68 8.13 2.36 -5.81
C LEU A 68 8.99 2.60 -4.55
N PRO A 69 8.55 3.49 -3.66
CA PRO A 69 9.13 3.65 -2.34
C PRO A 69 9.21 2.31 -1.60
N ALA A 70 10.40 1.92 -1.17
CA ALA A 70 10.57 0.88 -0.17
C ALA A 70 10.28 1.51 1.20
N MET A 71 9.04 1.33 1.67
CA MET A 71 8.58 1.75 2.98
C MET A 71 7.98 0.55 3.71
N GLU A 72 8.07 0.56 5.04
CA GLU A 72 7.28 -0.36 5.85
C GLU A 72 5.78 -0.12 5.60
N PRO A 73 5.00 -1.16 5.29
CA PRO A 73 3.57 -0.99 5.05
C PRO A 73 2.83 -0.52 6.30
N TYR A 74 2.04 0.54 6.18
CA TYR A 74 1.20 1.06 7.24
C TYR A 74 -0.05 0.19 7.41
N ASP A 75 -0.24 -0.33 8.63
CA ASP A 75 -1.38 -1.16 9.01
C ASP A 75 -2.38 -0.46 9.95
N GLY A 76 -2.10 0.79 10.36
CA GLY A 76 -2.90 1.53 11.33
C GLY A 76 -2.37 1.52 12.77
N SER A 77 -1.19 0.94 13.02
CA SER A 77 -0.63 0.81 14.37
C SER A 77 0.25 1.99 14.82
N ILE A 78 0.81 2.75 13.88
CA ILE A 78 1.70 3.89 14.16
C ILE A 78 1.00 5.22 13.87
N ASP A 79 1.63 6.32 14.27
CA ASP A 79 1.14 7.67 13.98
C ASP A 79 1.00 7.88 12.46
N PRO A 80 -0.21 8.14 11.93
CA PRO A 80 -0.43 8.36 10.51
C PRO A 80 0.31 9.59 9.99
N THR A 81 0.51 10.62 10.82
CA THR A 81 1.25 11.84 10.42
C THR A 81 2.73 11.53 10.21
N GLU A 82 3.31 10.65 11.03
CA GLU A 82 4.69 10.18 10.83
C GLU A 82 4.83 9.40 9.52
N HIS A 83 3.87 8.51 9.20
CA HIS A 83 3.86 7.77 7.93
C HIS A 83 3.74 8.69 6.71
N VAL A 84 2.84 9.68 6.76
CA VAL A 84 2.69 10.69 5.70
C VAL A 84 3.98 11.50 5.52
N ALA A 85 4.61 11.92 6.62
CA ALA A 85 5.86 12.67 6.57
C ALA A 85 7.00 11.84 5.95
N ALA A 86 7.15 10.58 6.37
CA ALA A 86 8.14 9.66 5.80
C ALA A 86 7.91 9.43 4.30
N PHE A 87 6.65 9.25 3.90
CA PHE A 87 6.30 9.11 2.48
C PHE A 87 6.66 10.37 1.69
N LYS A 88 6.28 11.56 2.17
CA LYS A 88 6.62 12.84 1.53
C LYS A 88 8.13 12.97 1.36
N ALA A 89 8.91 12.67 2.41
CA ALA A 89 10.37 12.71 2.37
C ALA A 89 10.94 11.80 1.27
N GLN A 90 10.44 10.57 1.15
CA GLN A 90 10.91 9.64 0.12
C GLN A 90 10.51 10.08 -1.30
N MET A 91 9.35 10.69 -1.44
CA MET A 91 8.87 11.18 -2.73
C MET A 91 9.65 12.40 -3.24
N THR A 92 10.29 13.19 -2.38
CA THR A 92 11.09 14.38 -2.78
C THR A 92 12.14 14.11 -3.86
N LEU A 93 12.59 12.86 -4.00
CA LEU A 93 13.55 12.42 -5.03
C LEU A 93 12.99 12.44 -6.47
N TYR A 94 11.68 12.59 -6.64
CA TYR A 94 10.98 12.36 -7.91
C TYR A 94 10.25 13.59 -8.50
N ASP A 95 10.63 14.82 -8.12
CA ASP A 95 9.98 16.08 -8.59
C ASP A 95 8.44 16.01 -8.47
N THR A 96 7.99 15.98 -7.22
CA THR A 96 6.72 15.40 -6.76
C THR A 96 5.47 16.02 -7.36
N SER A 97 4.86 15.33 -8.33
CA SER A 97 3.49 15.62 -8.75
C SER A 97 2.46 14.95 -7.83
N ASP A 98 1.33 15.63 -7.60
CA ASP A 98 0.18 15.05 -6.88
C ASP A 98 -0.25 13.71 -7.45
N ALA A 99 -0.21 13.56 -8.78
CA ALA A 99 -0.59 12.32 -9.45
C ALA A 99 0.28 11.14 -9.04
N LEU A 100 1.60 11.36 -9.00
CA LEU A 100 2.54 10.33 -8.63
C LEU A 100 2.36 9.96 -7.15
N MET A 101 2.24 10.95 -6.27
CA MET A 101 2.05 10.74 -4.84
C MET A 101 0.74 10.00 -4.55
N CYS A 102 -0.39 10.46 -5.08
CA CYS A 102 -1.70 9.83 -4.92
C CYS A 102 -1.72 8.38 -5.40
N ARG A 103 -1.13 8.09 -6.56
CA ARG A 103 -1.13 6.72 -7.12
C ARG A 103 -0.17 5.79 -6.41
N THR A 104 0.85 6.32 -5.73
CA THR A 104 1.86 5.53 -5.02
C THR A 104 1.49 5.27 -3.57
N PHE A 105 0.94 6.26 -2.86
CA PHE A 105 0.64 6.13 -1.43
C PHE A 105 -0.17 4.86 -1.05
N PRO A 106 -1.20 4.43 -1.81
CA PRO A 106 -1.95 3.21 -1.50
C PRO A 106 -1.10 1.93 -1.49
N THR A 107 0.03 1.89 -2.21
CA THR A 107 0.92 0.72 -2.21
C THR A 107 1.65 0.56 -0.87
N THR A 108 1.73 1.63 -0.08
CA THR A 108 2.28 1.61 1.27
C THR A 108 1.27 1.16 2.33
N LEU A 109 0.01 0.87 1.96
CA LEU A 109 -1.04 0.52 2.90
C LEU A 109 -1.29 -1.00 2.96
N ARG A 110 -1.54 -1.51 4.16
CA ARG A 110 -1.91 -2.90 4.44
C ARG A 110 -3.05 -2.97 5.45
N GLY A 111 -3.73 -4.12 5.51
CA GLY A 111 -4.68 -4.43 6.57
C GLY A 111 -5.82 -3.40 6.66
N PRO A 112 -6.13 -2.90 7.87
CA PRO A 112 -7.16 -1.87 8.08
C PRO A 112 -7.00 -0.64 7.18
N ALA A 113 -5.78 -0.17 6.94
CA ALA A 113 -5.52 0.98 6.07
C ALA A 113 -5.87 0.73 4.60
N ARG A 114 -5.56 -0.45 4.08
CA ARG A 114 -5.94 -0.85 2.72
C ARG A 114 -7.47 -1.00 2.59
N MET A 115 -8.12 -1.56 3.60
CA MET A 115 -9.59 -1.70 3.65
C MET A 115 -10.30 -0.36 3.76
N TRP A 116 -9.69 0.63 4.42
CA TRP A 116 -10.21 2.00 4.44
C TRP A 116 -10.10 2.63 3.04
N TYR A 117 -8.94 2.51 2.38
CA TYR A 117 -8.73 3.05 1.03
C TYR A 117 -9.78 2.54 0.03
N SER A 118 -10.14 1.25 0.08
CA SER A 118 -11.15 0.67 -0.82
C SER A 118 -12.57 1.22 -0.61
N ARG A 119 -12.81 1.97 0.47
CA ARG A 119 -14.11 2.58 0.81
C ARG A 119 -14.18 4.06 0.46
N ILE A 120 -13.08 4.66 0.00
CA ILE A 120 -13.06 6.05 -0.42
C ILE A 120 -14.01 6.21 -1.62
N LYS A 121 -14.74 7.33 -1.64
CA LYS A 121 -15.66 7.65 -2.72
C LYS A 121 -14.88 7.80 -4.04
N SER A 122 -15.42 7.25 -5.13
CA SER A 122 -14.83 7.43 -6.46
C SER A 122 -14.70 8.90 -6.84
N PHE A 123 -13.60 9.23 -7.52
CA PHE A 123 -13.28 10.59 -8.02
C PHE A 123 -13.28 11.71 -6.96
N SER A 124 -13.07 11.39 -5.68
CA SER A 124 -13.06 12.40 -4.61
C SER A 124 -11.69 13.04 -4.39
N ILE A 125 -10.60 12.39 -4.78
CA ILE A 125 -9.23 12.83 -4.50
C ILE A 125 -8.61 13.50 -5.73
N SER A 126 -8.35 14.80 -5.64
CA SER A 126 -7.69 15.59 -6.72
C SER A 126 -6.27 16.05 -6.39
N THR A 127 -5.85 15.97 -5.12
CA THR A 127 -4.51 16.36 -4.65
C THR A 127 -4.01 15.40 -3.57
N PHE A 128 -2.69 15.31 -3.39
CA PHE A 128 -2.13 14.45 -2.36
C PHE A 128 -2.41 14.98 -0.96
N ASP A 129 -2.40 16.29 -0.75
CA ASP A 129 -2.69 16.88 0.57
C ASP A 129 -4.13 16.60 1.02
N GLN A 130 -5.10 16.58 0.09
CA GLN A 130 -6.46 16.14 0.41
C GLN A 130 -6.48 14.68 0.86
N PHE A 131 -5.79 13.81 0.11
CA PHE A 131 -5.73 12.39 0.44
C PHE A 131 -5.08 12.15 1.80
N ALA A 132 -3.93 12.78 2.05
CA ALA A 132 -3.21 12.70 3.31
C ALA A 132 -4.08 13.17 4.48
N LYS A 133 -4.82 14.27 4.31
CA LYS A 133 -5.74 14.78 5.34
C LYS A 133 -6.87 13.79 5.64
N GLU A 134 -7.50 13.20 4.62
CA GLU A 134 -8.55 12.18 4.83
C GLU A 134 -8.00 10.94 5.54
N PHE A 135 -6.79 10.50 5.16
CA PHE A 135 -6.08 9.40 5.79
C PHE A 135 -5.77 9.69 7.27
N GLU A 136 -5.15 10.83 7.54
CA GLU A 136 -4.82 11.28 8.89
C GLU A 136 -6.08 11.41 9.75
N LEU A 137 -7.15 12.04 9.25
CA LEU A 137 -8.40 12.15 10.01
C LEU A 137 -9.00 10.78 10.37
N ASN A 138 -8.89 9.81 9.47
CA ASN A 138 -9.38 8.46 9.73
C ASN A 138 -8.54 7.72 10.78
N PHE A 139 -7.22 7.86 10.72
CA PHE A 139 -6.30 7.09 11.55
C PHE A 139 -5.82 7.81 12.81
N ILE A 140 -5.81 9.13 12.89
CA ILE A 140 -5.44 9.88 14.12
C ILE A 140 -6.38 9.48 15.26
N ALA A 141 -7.67 9.30 14.96
CA ALA A 141 -8.65 8.83 15.92
C ALA A 141 -8.39 7.39 16.43
N SER A 142 -7.74 6.53 15.62
CA SER A 142 -7.43 5.14 15.95
C SER A 142 -6.01 4.90 16.45
N SER A 143 -5.10 5.85 16.20
CA SER A 143 -3.65 5.74 16.47
C SER A 143 -3.25 6.37 17.80
N CYS A 144 -4.20 6.97 18.53
CA CYS A 144 -3.99 7.27 19.93
C CYS A 144 -3.60 5.97 20.64
N PRO A 145 -2.43 5.89 21.31
CA PRO A 145 -2.00 4.69 22.00
C PRO A 145 -3.13 4.19 22.88
N ARG A 146 -3.66 3.00 22.58
CA ARG A 146 -4.69 2.41 23.44
C ARG A 146 -4.12 2.32 24.84
N PRO A 147 -4.76 2.91 25.87
CA PRO A 147 -4.31 2.75 27.23
C PRO A 147 -4.12 1.27 27.56
N MET A 148 -2.93 0.92 28.01
CA MET A 148 -2.62 -0.43 28.47
C MET A 148 -2.82 -0.47 29.99
N ALA A 149 -2.96 -1.65 30.60
CA ALA A 149 -3.07 -1.76 32.06
C ALA A 149 -1.92 -1.06 32.80
N ALA A 150 -0.73 -0.97 32.20
CA ALA A 150 0.40 -0.20 32.73
C ALA A 150 0.11 1.31 32.87
N SER A 151 -0.74 1.89 32.02
CA SER A 151 -1.18 3.28 32.13
C SER A 151 -1.99 3.52 33.40
N LEU A 152 -2.77 2.53 33.86
CA LEU A 152 -3.51 2.61 35.13
C LEU A 152 -2.58 2.55 36.34
N LEU A 153 -1.50 1.76 36.27
CA LEU A 153 -0.54 1.63 37.38
C LEU A 153 0.23 2.93 37.63
N GLY A 154 0.36 3.80 36.62
CA GLY A 154 0.96 5.12 36.75
C GLY A 154 0.03 6.21 37.30
N LEU A 155 -1.28 5.91 37.46
CA LEU A 155 -2.23 6.88 38.00
C LEU A 155 -2.20 6.87 39.53
N THR A 156 -1.62 7.91 40.12
CA THR A 156 -1.69 8.18 41.55
C THR A 156 -2.56 9.41 41.82
N GLN A 157 -3.27 9.39 42.96
CA GLN A 157 -3.97 10.58 43.45
C GLN A 157 -2.92 11.63 43.86
N GLY A 158 -3.09 12.86 43.37
CA GLY A 158 -2.24 13.97 43.79
C GLY A 158 -2.54 14.40 45.24
N ASN A 159 -1.55 14.97 45.93
CA ASN A 159 -1.72 15.44 47.32
C ASN A 159 -2.85 16.46 47.49
N ASP A 160 -3.10 17.29 46.47
CA ASP A 160 -4.15 18.33 46.45
C ASP A 160 -5.34 17.96 45.55
N GLU A 161 -5.40 16.72 45.05
CA GLU A 161 -6.46 16.27 44.15
C GLU A 161 -7.64 15.70 44.96
N PRO A 162 -8.86 16.26 44.82
CA PRO A 162 -10.04 15.66 45.40
C PRO A 162 -10.28 14.24 44.87
N LEU A 163 -10.67 13.31 45.76
CA LEU A 163 -10.91 11.92 45.39
C LEU A 163 -11.86 11.76 44.19
N ALA A 164 -12.89 12.61 44.10
CA ALA A 164 -13.84 12.58 42.99
C ALA A 164 -13.19 12.89 41.63
N GLN A 165 -12.17 13.77 41.60
CA GLN A 165 -11.42 14.06 40.37
C GLN A 165 -10.52 12.88 39.99
N PHE A 166 -9.84 12.27 40.98
CA PHE A 166 -9.02 11.09 40.75
C PHE A 166 -9.85 9.92 40.19
N VAL A 167 -10.98 9.60 40.83
CA VAL A 167 -11.90 8.53 40.39
C VAL A 167 -12.44 8.80 38.98
N ASN A 168 -12.71 10.07 38.63
CA ASN A 168 -13.12 10.43 37.28
C ASN A 168 -12.00 10.17 36.26
N ARG A 169 -10.76 10.62 36.52
CA ARG A 169 -9.61 10.32 35.65
C ARG A 169 -9.40 8.82 35.47
N PHE A 170 -9.44 8.07 36.56
CA PHE A 170 -9.28 6.61 36.56
C PHE A 170 -10.39 5.90 35.78
N SER A 171 -11.65 6.32 35.94
CA SER A 171 -12.79 5.73 35.22
C SER A 171 -12.76 6.05 33.72
N VAL A 172 -12.32 7.24 33.35
CA VAL A 172 -12.11 7.66 31.96
C VAL A 172 -11.02 6.83 31.30
N GLU A 173 -9.93 6.53 32.02
CA GLU A 173 -8.84 5.69 31.54
C GLU A 173 -9.29 4.23 31.35
N ILE A 174 -10.01 3.66 32.32
CA ILE A 174 -10.60 2.30 32.20
C ILE A 174 -11.52 2.19 30.99
N ARG A 175 -12.40 3.18 30.77
CA ARG A 175 -13.35 3.15 29.64
C ARG A 175 -12.66 3.16 28.27
N ARG A 176 -11.42 3.63 28.20
CA ARG A 176 -10.62 3.66 26.97
C ARG A 176 -9.88 2.35 26.70
N MET A 177 -9.85 1.41 27.65
CA MET A 177 -9.25 0.10 27.47
C MET A 177 -10.23 -0.85 26.76
N PRO A 178 -9.76 -1.67 25.80
CA PRO A 178 -10.59 -2.73 25.23
C PRO A 178 -10.85 -3.81 26.30
N ASP A 179 -12.09 -4.31 26.38
CA ASP A 179 -12.50 -5.34 27.35
C ASP A 179 -11.57 -6.57 27.31
N THR A 180 -10.58 -6.62 28.20
CA THR A 180 -9.92 -7.87 28.57
C THR A 180 -10.75 -8.47 29.70
N HIS A 181 -11.68 -9.36 29.34
CA HIS A 181 -12.44 -10.28 30.16
C HIS A 181 -12.57 -9.95 31.67
N HIS A 182 -13.81 -9.70 32.10
CA HIS A 182 -14.26 -9.77 33.50
C HIS A 182 -13.89 -11.10 34.15
N THR A 183 -12.67 -11.27 34.66
CA THR A 183 -12.35 -12.42 35.52
C THR A 183 -11.18 -12.09 36.43
N LEU A 184 -11.36 -11.14 37.35
CA LEU A 184 -10.65 -11.13 38.63
C LEU A 184 -11.54 -10.45 39.67
N ALA A 185 -12.56 -11.17 40.14
CA ALA A 185 -13.10 -10.98 41.48
C ALA A 185 -12.46 -12.07 42.35
N ILE A 186 -11.59 -11.65 43.27
CA ILE A 186 -11.23 -12.40 44.48
C ILE A 186 -12.20 -11.93 45.56
#